data_AF-A0A2A2QFX4-F1
#
_entry.id   AF-A0A2A2QFX4-F1
#
_cell.length_a   1.000
_cell.length_b   1.000
_cell.length_c   1.000
_cell.angle_alpha   90.00
_cell.angle_beta   90.00
_cell.angle_gamma   90.00
#
_symmetry.space_group_name_H-M   'P 1'
#
loop_
_entity.id
_entity.type
_entity.pdbx_description
1 polymer ?
#
loop_
_entity_poly.entity_id
_entity_poly.type
_entity_poly.pdbx_seq_one_letter_code
_entity_poly.pdbx_strand_id
1 'polypeptide(L)'
;MSSPQLIPKVLLILVPLLAVIGWLAWPAASDKVEPAPDPDTVIWQGTPPTVTVTDAEEIFKKAFWRRPAADDEILHAVRHEWRDEGGLLRWQWFLVVKASPGLVQYLRDDNAFGLVPASSPSAIPEAPAWFRFDPEKVMRLQSPQSALQLIFSTHDSTIHATASGRGFTRGAPEPPPAAQGAPRPGRLPTTPPPRPQ
;
A
#
# COMPACT_ATOMS: atom_id res chain seq x y z
N MET A 1 49.22 17.55 -71.44
CA MET A 1 48.94 16.26 -72.10
C MET A 1 48.58 15.25 -71.01
N SER A 2 47.46 14.55 -71.21
CA SER A 2 46.87 13.40 -70.49
C SER A 2 47.88 12.40 -69.92
N SER A 3 47.66 11.56 -68.88
CA SER A 3 46.52 10.97 -68.12
C SER A 3 47.18 10.12 -66.99
N PRO A 4 46.53 9.17 -66.27
CA PRO A 4 45.26 9.08 -65.53
C PRO A 4 45.53 8.71 -64.03
N GLN A 5 44.59 8.66 -63.08
CA GLN A 5 43.80 7.46 -62.74
C GLN A 5 43.33 7.55 -61.28
N LEU A 6 42.19 6.89 -61.00
CA LEU A 6 41.83 6.21 -59.74
C LEU A 6 41.80 7.15 -58.51
N ILE A 7 40.67 7.47 -57.86
CA ILE A 7 39.78 6.54 -57.17
C ILE A 7 38.54 7.36 -56.75
N PRO A 8 37.30 7.09 -57.24
CA PRO A 8 36.09 7.58 -56.59
C PRO A 8 35.18 6.45 -56.11
N LYS A 9 35.74 5.25 -55.85
CA LYS A 9 34.94 4.06 -55.49
C LYS A 9 35.25 3.46 -54.12
N VAL A 10 36.45 3.64 -53.57
CA VAL A 10 36.82 3.01 -52.29
C VAL A 10 36.21 3.77 -51.10
N LEU A 11 36.14 5.10 -51.16
CA LEU A 11 35.62 5.92 -50.05
C LEU A 11 34.09 5.82 -49.88
N LEU A 12 33.36 5.55 -50.96
CA LEU A 12 31.88 5.52 -50.97
C LEU A 12 31.28 4.23 -50.39
N ILE A 13 32.10 3.19 -50.17
CA ILE A 13 31.67 1.91 -49.60
C ILE A 13 32.02 1.81 -48.10
N LEU A 14 33.06 2.53 -47.64
CA LEU A 14 33.53 2.42 -46.25
C LEU A 14 32.56 3.06 -45.23
N VAL A 15 31.88 4.15 -45.61
CA VAL A 15 30.93 4.86 -44.74
C VAL A 15 29.67 4.04 -44.42
N PRO A 16 28.97 3.42 -45.39
CA PRO A 16 27.83 2.57 -45.07
C PRO A 16 28.26 1.28 -44.36
N LEU A 17 29.46 0.75 -44.64
CA LEU A 17 29.95 -0.46 -43.99
C LEU A 17 30.22 -0.23 -42.48
N LEU A 18 30.79 0.92 -42.10
CA LEU A 18 30.98 1.28 -40.70
C LEU A 18 29.66 1.59 -39.99
N ALA A 19 28.67 2.19 -40.68
CA ALA A 19 27.33 2.41 -40.13
C ALA A 19 26.59 1.09 -39.86
N VAL A 20 26.73 0.10 -40.75
CA VAL A 20 26.16 -1.25 -40.58
C VAL A 20 26.86 -2.01 -39.45
N ILE A 21 28.19 -1.90 -39.30
CA ILE A 21 28.92 -2.51 -38.17
C ILE A 21 28.53 -1.86 -36.84
N GLY A 22 28.38 -0.53 -36.81
CA GLY A 22 27.91 0.19 -35.62
C GLY A 22 26.47 -0.17 -35.22
N TRP A 23 25.59 -0.41 -36.19
CA TRP A 23 24.23 -0.90 -35.95
C TRP A 23 24.18 -2.38 -35.53
N LEU A 24 25.02 -3.23 -36.10
CA LEU A 24 25.12 -4.66 -35.73
C LEU A 24 25.79 -4.89 -34.37
N ALA A 25 26.60 -3.94 -33.89
CA ALA A 25 27.19 -4.00 -32.56
C ALA A 25 26.26 -3.46 -31.45
N TRP A 26 25.08 -2.92 -31.78
CA TRP A 26 24.17 -2.32 -30.81
C TRP A 26 23.33 -3.29 -29.94
N PRO A 27 23.13 -4.61 -30.22
CA PRO A 27 22.24 -5.41 -29.39
C PRO A 27 22.98 -6.14 -28.24
N ALA A 28 24.07 -5.57 -27.72
CA ALA A 28 24.84 -6.18 -26.61
C ALA A 28 25.20 -5.21 -25.49
N ALA A 29 24.70 -3.97 -25.51
CA ALA A 29 24.33 -3.32 -24.26
C ALA A 29 23.02 -3.96 -23.80
N SER A 30 23.12 -5.25 -23.45
CA SER A 30 22.13 -5.88 -22.60
C SER A 30 22.01 -4.96 -21.41
N ASP A 31 20.83 -4.35 -21.26
CA ASP A 31 20.38 -3.90 -19.97
C ASP A 31 20.84 -4.97 -19.00
N LYS A 32 21.79 -4.62 -18.12
CA LYS A 32 21.81 -5.24 -16.82
C LYS A 32 20.44 -4.90 -16.29
N VAL A 33 19.46 -5.74 -16.61
CA VAL A 33 18.23 -5.87 -15.86
C VAL A 33 18.77 -6.29 -14.51
N GLU A 34 19.05 -5.27 -13.70
CA GLU A 34 19.16 -5.43 -12.27
C GLU A 34 17.96 -6.31 -11.91
N PRO A 35 18.20 -7.53 -11.37
CA PRO A 35 17.12 -8.45 -11.11
C PRO A 35 16.06 -7.67 -10.37
N ALA A 36 14.84 -7.67 -10.90
CA ALA A 36 13.73 -6.95 -10.28
C ALA A 36 13.78 -7.30 -8.78
N PRO A 37 13.84 -6.29 -7.89
CA PRO A 37 13.96 -6.57 -6.47
C PRO A 37 12.88 -7.56 -6.11
N ASP A 38 13.25 -8.61 -5.37
CA ASP A 38 12.30 -9.62 -4.92
C ASP A 38 11.07 -8.87 -4.38
N PRO A 39 9.85 -9.16 -4.89
CA PRO A 39 8.64 -8.41 -4.53
C PRO A 39 8.43 -8.31 -3.03
N ASP A 40 9.00 -9.23 -2.25
CA ASP A 40 8.94 -9.26 -0.80
C ASP A 40 10.10 -8.55 -0.09
N THR A 41 10.98 -7.88 -0.83
CA THR A 41 12.09 -7.11 -0.24
C THR A 41 11.54 -5.88 0.48
N VAL A 42 11.64 -5.92 1.80
CA VAL A 42 11.35 -4.78 2.69
C VAL A 42 12.64 -4.27 3.31
N ILE A 43 12.84 -2.95 3.26
CA ILE A 43 13.92 -2.30 4.01
C ILE A 43 13.38 -1.92 5.39
N TRP A 44 13.79 -2.69 6.42
CA TRP A 44 13.35 -2.51 7.79
C TRP A 44 14.05 -1.34 8.50
N GLN A 45 13.32 -0.56 9.28
CA GLN A 45 13.87 0.51 10.14
C GLN A 45 14.27 -0.06 11.51
N GLY A 46 14.94 -1.21 11.52
CA GLY A 46 15.31 -1.93 12.74
C GLY A 46 15.25 -3.44 12.54
N THR A 47 14.88 -4.15 13.60
CA THR A 47 14.68 -5.60 13.52
C THR A 47 13.48 -5.93 12.61
N PRO A 48 13.57 -6.99 11.78
CA PRO A 48 12.43 -7.51 11.04
C PRO A 48 11.29 -7.92 11.99
N PRO A 49 10.04 -8.04 11.48
CA PRO A 49 8.90 -8.47 12.28
C PRO A 49 9.10 -9.90 12.81
N THR A 50 8.58 -10.14 14.01
CA THR A 50 8.56 -11.47 14.63
C THR A 50 7.51 -12.37 13.98
N VAL A 51 6.44 -11.77 13.45
CA VAL A 51 5.33 -12.47 12.81
C VAL A 51 4.91 -11.73 11.54
N THR A 52 4.75 -12.50 10.46
CA THR A 52 4.15 -12.04 9.20
C THR A 52 2.88 -12.82 8.94
N VAL A 53 1.77 -12.11 8.74
CA VAL A 53 0.46 -12.68 8.39
C VAL A 53 0.14 -12.29 6.95
N THR A 54 -0.32 -13.26 6.15
CA THR A 54 -0.60 -13.09 4.71
C THR A 54 -2.02 -13.49 4.31
N ASP A 55 -2.88 -13.81 5.28
CA ASP A 55 -4.31 -14.06 5.02
C ASP A 55 -4.98 -12.77 4.56
N ALA A 56 -5.16 -12.66 3.24
CA ALA A 56 -5.62 -11.46 2.57
C ALA A 56 -7.04 -11.05 3.01
N GLU A 57 -7.95 -12.02 3.15
CA GLU A 57 -9.31 -11.74 3.59
C GLU A 57 -9.35 -11.29 5.04
N GLU A 58 -8.59 -11.92 5.94
CA GLU A 58 -8.55 -11.52 7.34
C GLU A 58 -7.91 -10.15 7.53
N ILE A 59 -6.88 -9.83 6.73
CA ILE A 59 -6.28 -8.49 6.71
C ILE A 59 -7.30 -7.47 6.21
N PHE A 60 -8.01 -7.75 5.11
CA PHE A 60 -9.05 -6.88 4.58
C PHE A 60 -10.16 -6.64 5.61
N LYS A 61 -10.67 -7.71 6.25
CA LYS A 61 -11.72 -7.62 7.29
C LYS A 61 -11.29 -6.73 8.46
N LYS A 62 -10.04 -6.85 8.90
CA LYS A 62 -9.49 -6.04 9.99
C LYS A 62 -9.19 -4.61 9.56
N ALA A 63 -8.75 -4.40 8.33
CA ALA A 63 -8.42 -3.09 7.77
C ALA A 63 -9.67 -2.24 7.54
N PHE A 64 -10.72 -2.83 6.97
CA PHE A 64 -11.90 -2.09 6.52
C PHE A 64 -13.17 -2.36 7.34
N TRP A 65 -13.09 -3.19 8.38
CA TRP A 65 -14.22 -3.57 9.26
C TRP A 65 -15.43 -4.15 8.51
N ARG A 66 -15.18 -4.77 7.36
CA ARG A 66 -16.18 -5.42 6.50
C ARG A 66 -15.54 -6.54 5.70
N ARG A 67 -16.36 -7.45 5.17
CA ARG A 67 -15.90 -8.46 4.21
C ARG A 67 -15.69 -7.83 2.82
N PRO A 68 -14.75 -8.35 2.01
CA PRO A 68 -14.68 -7.99 0.60
C PRO A 68 -15.99 -8.39 -0.08
N ALA A 69 -16.48 -7.54 -0.98
CA ALA A 69 -17.55 -7.90 -1.89
C ALA A 69 -17.02 -8.87 -2.97
N ALA A 70 -17.93 -9.51 -3.70
CA ALA A 70 -17.55 -10.43 -4.78
C ALA A 70 -16.73 -9.75 -5.89
N ASP A 71 -16.94 -8.45 -6.10
CA ASP A 71 -16.26 -7.65 -7.11
C ASP A 71 -15.00 -6.94 -6.58
N ASP A 72 -14.65 -7.11 -5.30
CA ASP A 72 -13.40 -6.61 -4.74
C ASP A 72 -12.28 -7.63 -4.97
N GLU A 73 -11.22 -7.25 -5.69
CA GLU A 73 -10.08 -8.13 -5.98
C GLU A 73 -8.88 -7.74 -5.11
N ILE A 74 -8.55 -8.55 -4.10
CA ILE A 74 -7.37 -8.32 -3.26
C ILE A 74 -6.12 -8.80 -4.00
N LEU A 75 -5.27 -7.87 -4.43
CA LEU A 75 -4.05 -8.17 -5.19
C LEU A 75 -2.91 -8.58 -4.27
N HIS A 76 -2.71 -7.83 -3.18
CA HIS A 76 -1.64 -8.08 -2.21
C HIS A 76 -2.08 -7.69 -0.81
N ALA A 77 -1.70 -8.48 0.18
CA ALA A 77 -1.98 -8.20 1.58
C ALA A 77 -0.88 -8.78 2.46
N VAL A 78 -0.34 -7.96 3.37
CA VAL A 78 0.58 -8.44 4.39
C VAL A 78 0.39 -7.65 5.69
N ARG A 79 0.56 -8.32 6.82
CA ARG A 79 0.61 -7.71 8.13
C ARG A 79 1.87 -8.16 8.86
N HIS A 80 2.67 -7.19 9.24
CA HIS A 80 3.88 -7.35 10.02
C HIS A 80 3.58 -7.03 11.49
N GLU A 81 4.05 -7.89 12.38
CA GLU A 81 3.92 -7.71 13.82
C GLU A 81 5.25 -7.92 14.52
N TRP A 82 5.57 -7.01 15.44
CA TRP A 82 6.71 -7.10 16.32
C TRP A 82 6.20 -7.47 17.69
N ARG A 83 6.68 -8.60 18.21
CA ARG A 83 6.25 -9.15 19.49
C ARG A 83 7.46 -9.45 20.36
N ASP A 84 7.26 -9.32 21.65
CA ASP A 84 8.19 -9.76 22.69
C ASP A 84 7.45 -10.63 23.73
N GLU A 85 8.13 -11.00 24.82
CA GLU A 85 7.54 -11.74 25.94
C GLU A 85 6.34 -10.99 26.60
N GLY A 86 6.29 -9.67 26.45
CA GLY A 86 5.24 -8.80 26.95
C GLY A 86 4.04 -8.63 26.02
N GLY A 87 4.12 -9.12 24.77
CA GLY A 87 3.02 -9.11 23.81
C GLY A 87 3.35 -8.33 22.53
N LEU A 88 2.33 -7.69 21.95
CA LEU A 88 2.49 -6.91 20.71
C LEU A 88 3.15 -5.57 21.02
N LEU A 89 4.25 -5.25 20.35
CA LEU A 89 4.96 -3.96 20.47
C LEU A 89 4.44 -2.95 19.45
N ARG A 90 4.46 -3.36 18.19
CA ARG A 90 3.91 -2.59 17.06
C ARG A 90 3.45 -3.52 15.96
N TRP A 91 2.61 -2.99 15.09
CA TRP A 91 2.14 -3.68 13.90
C TRP A 91 2.03 -2.69 12.74
N GLN A 92 2.16 -3.21 11.53
CA GLN A 92 1.91 -2.48 10.29
C GLN A 92 1.34 -3.44 9.26
N TRP A 93 0.34 -3.01 8.50
CA TRP A 93 -0.19 -3.80 7.40
C TRP A 93 -0.24 -2.97 6.12
N PHE A 94 -0.14 -3.69 5.01
CA PHE A 94 -0.21 -3.16 3.65
C PHE A 94 -1.22 -3.99 2.86
N LEU A 95 -2.04 -3.31 2.07
CA LEU A 95 -3.12 -3.93 1.30
C LEU A 95 -3.25 -3.19 -0.04
N VAL A 96 -3.31 -3.94 -1.13
CA VAL A 96 -3.63 -3.44 -2.46
C VAL A 96 -4.85 -4.19 -2.98
N VAL A 97 -5.87 -3.45 -3.38
CA VAL A 97 -7.13 -4.01 -3.87
C VAL A 97 -7.57 -3.28 -5.14
N LYS A 98 -8.09 -4.00 -6.14
CA LYS A 98 -8.97 -3.37 -7.13
C LYS A 98 -10.35 -3.28 -6.51
N ALA A 99 -10.74 -2.07 -6.15
CA ALA A 99 -11.96 -1.83 -5.43
C ALA A 99 -13.17 -1.86 -6.36
N SER A 100 -14.25 -2.49 -5.90
CA SER A 100 -15.57 -2.30 -6.46
C SER A 100 -16.05 -0.86 -6.25
N PRO A 101 -17.03 -0.37 -7.04
CA PRO A 101 -17.63 0.94 -6.80
C PRO A 101 -18.16 1.11 -5.37
N GLY A 102 -18.72 0.04 -4.78
CA GLY A 102 -19.22 0.04 -3.42
C GLY A 102 -18.13 0.17 -2.35
N LEU A 103 -16.93 -0.36 -2.60
CA LEU A 103 -15.80 -0.17 -1.70
C LEU A 103 -15.22 1.25 -1.83
N VAL A 104 -15.13 1.79 -3.04
CA VAL A 104 -14.70 3.18 -3.27
C VAL A 104 -15.64 4.15 -2.58
N GLN A 105 -16.95 4.00 -2.76
CA GLN A 105 -17.95 4.84 -2.10
C GLN A 105 -17.76 4.80 -0.58
N TYR A 106 -17.71 3.61 0.01
CA TYR A 106 -17.55 3.43 1.45
C TYR A 106 -16.28 4.09 2.02
N LEU A 107 -15.14 3.91 1.35
CA LEU A 107 -13.85 4.39 1.85
C LEU A 107 -13.62 5.88 1.58
N ARG A 108 -14.06 6.38 0.42
CA ARG A 108 -13.78 7.75 -0.03
C ARG A 108 -14.94 8.68 0.22
N ASP A 109 -16.12 8.33 -0.29
CA ASP A 109 -17.25 9.25 -0.41
C ASP A 109 -18.02 9.31 0.91
N ASP A 110 -18.27 8.15 1.54
CA ASP A 110 -18.84 8.04 2.89
C ASP A 110 -17.79 8.34 3.98
N ASN A 111 -16.50 8.35 3.61
CA ASN A 111 -15.35 8.58 4.48
C ASN A 111 -15.45 7.80 5.81
N ALA A 112 -15.60 6.48 5.72
CA ALA A 112 -15.87 5.61 6.87
C ALA A 112 -14.86 5.74 8.04
N PHE A 113 -13.67 6.28 7.77
CA PHE A 113 -12.60 6.46 8.76
C PHE A 113 -12.33 7.91 9.15
N GLY A 114 -13.14 8.87 8.68
CA GLY A 114 -12.96 10.30 9.00
C GLY A 114 -11.60 10.84 8.57
N LEU A 115 -11.08 10.37 7.43
CA LEU A 115 -9.77 10.74 6.90
C LEU A 115 -9.83 12.13 6.26
N VAL A 116 -8.69 12.79 6.21
CA VAL A 116 -8.51 14.08 5.56
C VAL A 116 -7.55 13.95 4.38
N PRO A 117 -7.67 14.78 3.33
CA PRO A 117 -6.67 14.83 2.27
C PRO A 117 -5.27 15.07 2.82
N ALA A 118 -4.29 14.32 2.31
CA ALA A 118 -2.90 14.54 2.71
C ALA A 118 -2.35 15.82 2.06
N SER A 119 -1.80 16.72 2.87
CA SER A 119 -1.25 18.00 2.41
C SER A 119 0.08 17.87 1.66
N SER A 120 0.78 16.74 1.82
CA SER A 120 2.04 16.47 1.14
C SER A 120 2.25 14.98 0.92
N PRO A 121 2.99 14.58 -0.14
CA PRO A 121 3.39 13.20 -0.34
C PRO A 121 4.35 12.78 0.79
N SER A 122 3.94 11.79 1.58
CA SER A 122 4.76 11.17 2.62
C SER A 122 5.28 9.82 2.15
N ALA A 123 6.56 9.58 2.42
CA ALA A 123 7.16 8.25 2.27
C ALA A 123 6.47 7.29 3.24
N ILE A 124 6.21 6.07 2.77
CA ILE A 124 5.61 5.01 3.59
C ILE A 124 6.76 4.07 3.97
N PRO A 125 7.26 4.14 5.21
CA PRO A 125 8.40 3.34 5.63
C PRO A 125 8.03 1.84 5.65
N GLU A 126 9.04 0.99 5.45
CA GLU A 126 8.92 -0.46 5.50
C GLU A 126 7.86 -1.03 4.54
N ALA A 127 7.54 -0.29 3.48
CA ALA A 127 6.64 -0.73 2.43
C ALA A 127 7.27 -1.87 1.62
N PRO A 128 6.54 -2.97 1.38
CA PRO A 128 6.96 -4.02 0.45
C PRO A 128 7.24 -3.47 -0.94
N ALA A 129 8.11 -4.16 -1.68
CA ALA A 129 8.50 -3.69 -3.02
C ALA A 129 7.31 -3.60 -3.98
N TRP A 130 6.25 -4.41 -3.78
CA TRP A 130 4.99 -4.35 -4.53
C TRP A 130 4.04 -3.21 -4.12
N PHE A 131 4.25 -2.54 -2.99
CA PHE A 131 3.39 -1.44 -2.54
C PHE A 131 3.80 -0.12 -3.22
N ARG A 132 3.51 0.00 -4.53
CA ARG A 132 3.99 1.08 -5.39
C ARG A 132 2.84 1.73 -6.14
N PHE A 133 2.86 3.05 -6.20
CA PHE A 133 1.90 3.86 -6.95
C PHE A 133 2.60 5.11 -7.48
N ASP A 134 2.03 5.69 -8.53
CA ASP A 134 2.49 6.96 -9.10
C ASP A 134 1.99 8.13 -8.23
N PRO A 135 2.87 8.87 -7.54
CA PRO A 135 2.46 9.94 -6.62
C PRO A 135 1.72 11.09 -7.31
N GLU A 136 1.86 11.25 -8.63
CA GLU A 136 1.18 12.30 -9.40
C GLU A 136 -0.22 11.87 -9.85
N LYS A 137 -0.52 10.56 -9.84
CA LYS A 137 -1.79 9.97 -10.31
C LYS A 137 -2.59 9.35 -9.17
N VAL A 138 -2.49 9.93 -7.98
CA VAL A 138 -3.21 9.43 -6.80
C VAL A 138 -3.85 10.55 -5.99
N MET A 139 -4.96 10.21 -5.36
CA MET A 139 -5.56 10.98 -4.28
C MET A 139 -5.29 10.26 -2.96
N ARG A 140 -4.68 10.94 -2.00
CA ARG A 140 -4.35 10.37 -0.69
C ARG A 140 -5.24 10.93 0.41
N LEU A 141 -5.87 10.04 1.17
CA LEU A 141 -6.55 10.34 2.42
C LEU A 141 -5.77 9.74 3.58
N GLN A 142 -5.67 10.45 4.70
CA GLN A 142 -4.95 9.99 5.88
C GLN A 142 -5.63 10.39 7.18
N SER A 143 -5.43 9.59 8.22
CA SER A 143 -5.77 9.95 9.59
C SER A 143 -4.93 11.14 10.08
N PRO A 144 -5.35 11.90 11.11
CA PRO A 144 -4.59 13.05 11.62
C PRO A 144 -3.14 12.73 12.01
N GLN A 145 -2.87 11.52 12.52
CA GLN A 145 -1.52 11.06 12.87
C GLN A 145 -0.82 10.30 11.73
N SER A 146 -1.39 10.29 10.52
CA SER A 146 -0.90 9.53 9.34
C SER A 146 -0.73 8.02 9.57
N ALA A 147 -1.35 7.49 10.63
CA ALA A 147 -1.27 6.09 11.03
C ALA A 147 -2.06 5.17 10.09
N LEU A 148 -3.20 5.62 9.58
CA LEU A 148 -3.95 5.02 8.47
C LEU A 148 -3.86 5.93 7.26
N GLN A 149 -3.56 5.35 6.10
CA GLN A 149 -3.51 6.05 4.81
C GLN A 149 -4.19 5.21 3.73
N LEU A 150 -5.03 5.86 2.93
CA LEU A 150 -5.68 5.31 1.75
C LEU A 150 -5.21 6.12 0.53
N ILE A 151 -4.64 5.45 -0.46
CA ILE A 151 -4.13 6.03 -1.69
C ILE A 151 -4.96 5.48 -2.84
N PHE A 152 -5.84 6.32 -3.38
CA PHE A 152 -6.72 6.00 -4.50
C PHE A 152 -6.02 6.39 -5.79
N SER A 153 -5.90 5.45 -6.70
CA SER A 153 -5.51 5.75 -8.08
C SER A 153 -6.56 6.64 -8.76
N THR A 154 -6.10 7.55 -9.63
CA THR A 154 -6.99 8.41 -10.45
C THR A 154 -7.30 7.83 -11.83
N HIS A 155 -6.62 6.75 -12.23
CA HIS A 155 -6.70 6.16 -13.57
C HIS A 155 -7.36 4.78 -13.59
N ASP A 156 -7.42 4.10 -12.44
CA ASP A 156 -8.12 2.83 -12.25
C ASP A 156 -8.80 2.79 -10.87
N SER A 157 -9.41 1.65 -10.53
CA SER A 157 -10.06 1.46 -9.22
C SER A 157 -9.10 0.89 -8.16
N THR A 158 -7.79 1.00 -8.35
CA THR A 158 -6.82 0.44 -7.40
C THR A 158 -6.69 1.34 -6.16
N ILE A 159 -6.80 0.73 -4.98
CA ILE A 159 -6.57 1.36 -3.69
C ILE A 159 -5.35 0.71 -3.05
N HIS A 160 -4.37 1.53 -2.68
CA HIS A 160 -3.28 1.14 -1.81
C HIS A 160 -3.60 1.63 -0.40
N ALA A 161 -3.67 0.73 0.56
CA ALA A 161 -4.01 1.03 1.93
C ALA A 161 -2.91 0.54 2.87
N THR A 162 -2.58 1.34 3.86
CA THR A 162 -1.65 0.95 4.92
C THR A 162 -2.14 1.50 6.24
N ALA A 163 -1.95 0.73 7.30
CA ALA A 163 -1.98 1.31 8.64
C ALA A 163 -0.94 0.73 9.57
N SER A 164 -0.60 1.50 10.59
CA SER A 164 0.33 1.10 11.64
C SER A 164 -0.21 1.48 13.01
N GLY A 165 0.27 0.78 14.03
CA GLY A 165 -0.09 1.06 15.41
C GLY A 165 0.87 0.42 16.39
N ARG A 166 0.77 0.87 17.65
CA ARG A 166 1.46 0.25 18.78
C ARG A 166 0.56 -0.80 19.43
N GLY A 167 1.16 -1.74 20.14
CA GLY A 167 0.40 -2.57 21.06
C GLY A 167 0.10 -1.83 22.37
N PHE A 168 -0.56 -2.53 23.29
CA PHE A 168 -1.00 -1.94 24.54
C PHE A 168 0.15 -1.78 25.53
N THR A 169 0.23 -0.63 26.20
CA THR A 169 1.22 -0.38 27.25
C THR A 169 0.95 -1.29 28.45
N ARG A 170 1.96 -2.05 28.89
CA ARG A 170 1.90 -2.88 30.10
C ARG A 170 1.73 -1.98 31.34
N GLY A 171 0.81 -2.33 32.24
CA GLY A 171 0.65 -1.65 33.53
C GLY A 171 -0.41 -0.54 33.60
N ALA A 172 -1.35 -0.48 32.64
CA ALA A 172 -2.60 0.22 32.92
C ALA A 172 -3.20 -0.37 34.20
N PRO A 173 -3.52 0.46 35.22
CA PRO A 173 -4.15 -0.03 36.44
C PRO A 173 -5.35 -0.88 36.06
N GLU A 174 -5.47 -2.05 36.68
CA GLU A 174 -6.68 -2.85 36.54
C GLU A 174 -7.86 -1.93 36.89
N PRO A 175 -8.90 -1.87 36.03
CA PRO A 175 -10.09 -1.09 36.36
C PRO A 175 -10.54 -1.52 37.75
N PRO A 176 -10.84 -0.59 38.67
CA PRO A 176 -11.36 -0.97 39.96
C PRO A 176 -12.55 -1.93 39.71
N PRO A 177 -12.67 -3.03 40.49
CA PRO A 177 -13.75 -3.98 40.33
C PRO A 177 -15.04 -3.20 40.16
N ALA A 178 -15.77 -3.45 39.07
CA ALA A 178 -17.00 -2.72 38.80
C ALA A 178 -17.83 -2.73 40.08
N ALA A 179 -18.06 -1.54 40.65
CA ALA A 179 -18.85 -1.42 41.85
C ALA A 179 -20.16 -2.17 41.58
N GLN A 180 -20.45 -3.18 42.39
CA GLN A 180 -21.70 -3.93 42.34
C GLN A 180 -22.82 -2.91 42.59
N GLY A 181 -23.34 -2.30 41.51
CA GLY A 181 -24.22 -1.14 41.62
C GLY A 181 -24.15 -0.14 40.46
N ALA A 182 -23.19 -0.22 39.54
CA ALA A 182 -23.29 0.55 38.30
C ALA A 182 -24.55 0.10 37.51
N PRO A 183 -25.48 1.01 37.17
CA PRO A 183 -26.65 0.65 36.37
C PRO A 183 -26.16 0.06 35.05
N ARG A 184 -26.63 -1.14 34.71
CA ARG A 184 -26.39 -1.72 33.38
C ARG A 184 -26.90 -0.72 32.33
N PRO A 185 -26.05 -0.21 31.42
CA PRO A 185 -26.54 0.53 30.27
C PRO A 185 -27.42 -0.42 29.46
N GLY A 186 -28.70 -0.09 29.30
CA GLY A 186 -29.57 -0.81 28.37
C GLY A 186 -30.59 -1.81 28.94
N ARG A 187 -31.12 -1.61 30.15
CA ARG A 187 -32.50 -2.08 30.40
C ARG A 187 -33.45 -0.96 30.03
N LEU A 188 -34.09 -1.06 28.86
CA LEU A 188 -35.25 -0.23 28.54
C LEU A 188 -36.25 -0.35 29.71
N PRO A 189 -36.80 0.76 30.24
CA PRO A 189 -37.89 0.66 31.19
C PRO A 189 -39.04 -0.12 30.53
N THR A 190 -39.43 -1.24 31.14
CA THR A 190 -40.54 -2.10 30.67
C THR A 190 -41.92 -1.51 30.96
N THR A 191 -41.97 -0.29 31.50
CA THR A 191 -43.21 0.43 31.76
C THR A 191 -43.60 1.25 30.52
N PRO A 192 -44.79 1.02 29.94
CA PRO A 192 -45.30 1.84 28.85
C PRO A 192 -45.48 3.30 29.32
N PRO A 193 -45.28 4.29 28.42
CA PRO A 193 -45.45 5.69 28.77
C PRO A 193 -46.90 5.97 29.21
N PRO A 194 -47.11 6.87 30.19
CA PRO A 194 -48.45 7.26 30.61
C PRO A 194 -49.19 7.90 29.45
N ARG A 195 -50.46 7.52 29.25
CA ARG A 195 -51.31 8.14 28.22
C ARG A 195 -51.59 9.60 28.60
N PRO A 196 -51.49 10.54 27.64
CA PRO A 196 -51.96 11.89 27.85
C PRO A 196 -53.47 11.90 28.10
N GLN A 197 -53.91 12.72 29.07
CA GLN A 197 -55.31 13.07 29.29
C GLN A 197 -55.76 14.12 28.27
#